data_AF-S4P778-F1
#
_entry.id   AF-S4P778-F1
#
_cell.length_a   1.000
_cell.length_b   1.000
_cell.length_c   1.000
_cell.angle_alpha   90.00
_cell.angle_beta   90.00
_cell.angle_gamma   90.00
#
_symmetry.space_group_name_H-M   'P 1'
#
loop_
_entity.id
_entity.type
_entity.pdbx_description
1 polymer ?
#
loop_
_entity_poly.entity_id
_entity_poly.type
_entity_poly.pdbx_seq_one_letter_code
_entity_poly.pdbx_strand_id
1 'polypeptide(L)'
;MLCLQVMQILVRCPAVCTSAGSPVGTSPSALRQFCSDAALSVDLQQAAIAADVLTRIVVHCYEECLPVEGADLMLALESLVIATGIPNGQNNIKPLRIALRCLVQLSTAQPDLYAQRTAAVVGAQMGAGGPRQAALLEALAALGALGAPALPHLLPALQHAREACKDPSYDGTTLVLICTVLLQERAGAALSRRINRSWELKIKDAIQGADGWTRYRVARACLRYGHHSLAADILKRLSEEAPSESAQRWLTALYRAAAADSKLLEEGISGLEEASAGWESFGDGGVSSGGSCS
;
A
#
# COMPACT_ATOMS: atom_id res chain seq x y z
N MET A 1 -25.87 18.32 -7.15
CA MET A 1 -24.46 18.27 -7.59
C MET A 1 -23.72 19.61 -7.56
N LEU A 2 -24.18 20.67 -8.25
CA LEU A 2 -23.48 21.97 -8.29
C LEU A 2 -23.18 22.56 -6.90
N CYS A 3 -24.14 22.49 -5.96
CA CYS A 3 -23.94 23.00 -4.60
C CYS A 3 -22.79 22.31 -3.87
N LEU A 4 -22.67 20.98 -3.99
CA LEU A 4 -21.57 20.23 -3.37
C LEU A 4 -20.21 20.53 -4.00
N GLN A 5 -20.16 20.78 -5.30
CA GLN A 5 -18.92 21.20 -5.98
C GLN A 5 -18.46 22.58 -5.49
N VAL A 6 -19.39 23.52 -5.27
CA VAL A 6 -19.07 24.81 -4.65
C VAL A 6 -18.57 24.59 -3.22
N MET A 7 -19.22 23.72 -2.45
CA MET A 7 -18.79 23.40 -1.09
C MET A 7 -17.38 22.79 -1.05
N GLN A 8 -17.01 21.91 -1.99
CA GLN A 8 -15.65 21.37 -2.15
C GLN A 8 -14.58 22.45 -2.38
N ILE A 9 -14.95 23.58 -2.99
CA ILE A 9 -14.07 24.74 -3.18
C ILE A 9 -14.01 25.56 -1.89
N LEU A 10 -15.16 25.81 -1.24
CA LEU A 10 -15.23 26.60 -0.01
C LEU A 10 -14.43 25.99 1.14
N VAL A 11 -14.48 24.67 1.33
CA VAL A 11 -13.70 23.98 2.37
C VAL A 11 -12.19 23.90 2.07
N ARG A 12 -11.71 24.55 1.00
CA ARG A 12 -10.27 24.83 0.85
C ARG A 12 -9.83 26.04 1.70
N CYS A 13 -10.78 26.84 2.18
CA CYS A 13 -10.50 27.95 3.08
C CYS A 13 -10.51 27.47 4.54
N PRO A 14 -9.40 27.62 5.29
CA PRO A 14 -9.32 27.19 6.70
C PRO A 14 -10.39 27.82 7.61
N ALA A 15 -10.77 29.08 7.33
CA ALA A 15 -11.81 29.76 8.08
C ALA A 15 -13.18 29.07 7.95
N VAL A 16 -13.50 28.57 6.76
CA VAL A 16 -14.73 27.80 6.51
C VAL A 16 -14.68 26.49 7.29
N CYS A 17 -13.57 25.75 7.24
CA CYS A 17 -13.41 24.51 8.00
C CYS A 17 -13.56 24.73 9.51
N THR A 18 -12.91 25.76 10.05
CA THR A 18 -13.00 26.13 11.48
C THR A 18 -14.43 26.46 11.88
N SER A 19 -15.15 27.26 11.06
CA SER A 19 -16.55 27.62 11.32
C SER A 19 -17.53 26.45 11.18
N ALA A 20 -17.18 25.47 10.33
CA ALA A 20 -18.02 24.31 10.07
C ALA A 20 -17.75 23.14 11.01
N GLY A 21 -16.58 23.14 11.67
CA GLY A 21 -16.26 22.28 12.80
C GLY A 21 -17.27 22.49 13.92
N SER A 22 -17.87 21.40 14.39
CA SER A 22 -18.84 21.45 15.49
C SER A 22 -18.26 20.68 16.67
N PRO A 23 -18.03 21.34 17.81
CA PRO A 23 -17.77 20.67 19.07
C PRO A 23 -18.90 19.69 19.44
N VAL A 24 -18.57 18.74 20.31
CA VAL A 24 -19.56 17.84 20.91
C VAL A 24 -20.54 18.68 21.73
N GLY A 25 -21.84 18.53 21.44
CA GLY A 25 -22.92 19.21 22.17
C GLY A 25 -23.37 20.57 21.62
N THR A 26 -22.78 21.05 20.52
CA THR A 26 -23.28 22.24 19.81
C THR A 26 -24.06 21.86 18.54
N SER A 27 -25.02 22.69 18.14
CA SER A 27 -25.74 22.47 16.88
C SER A 27 -24.78 22.53 15.68
N PRO A 28 -24.81 21.55 14.77
CA PRO A 28 -23.92 21.53 13.62
C PRO A 28 -24.21 22.73 12.70
N SER A 29 -23.15 23.25 12.07
CA SER A 29 -23.30 24.28 11.04
C SER A 29 -24.19 23.78 9.90
N ALA A 30 -24.90 24.69 9.20
CA ALA A 30 -25.76 24.32 8.08
C ALA A 30 -24.99 23.58 6.96
N LEU A 31 -23.72 23.95 6.74
CA LEU A 31 -22.82 23.24 5.81
C LEU A 31 -22.59 21.80 6.26
N ARG A 32 -22.21 21.61 7.52
CA ARG A 32 -21.94 20.28 8.09
C ARG A 32 -23.21 19.42 8.07
N GLN A 33 -24.35 19.96 8.49
CA GLN A 33 -25.63 19.24 8.48
C GLN A 33 -26.01 18.79 7.07
N PHE A 34 -25.97 19.71 6.10
CA PHE A 34 -26.28 19.39 4.71
C PHE A 34 -25.36 18.31 4.15
N CYS A 35 -24.06 18.39 4.42
CA CYS A 35 -23.13 17.38 3.95
C CYS A 35 -23.29 16.04 4.69
N SER A 36 -23.65 16.03 5.97
CA SER A 36 -23.97 14.80 6.72
C SER A 36 -25.18 14.09 6.12
N ASP A 37 -26.25 14.83 5.84
CA ASP A 37 -27.45 14.27 5.22
C ASP A 37 -27.15 13.77 3.79
N ALA A 38 -26.37 14.54 3.03
CA ALA A 38 -25.97 14.18 1.67
C ALA A 38 -25.00 12.98 1.63
N ALA A 39 -24.18 12.77 2.66
CA ALA A 39 -23.26 11.63 2.77
C ALA A 39 -23.99 10.28 2.94
N LEU A 40 -25.28 10.32 3.32
CA LEU A 40 -26.16 9.15 3.43
C LEU A 40 -27.07 8.98 2.20
N SER A 41 -26.84 9.74 1.13
CA SER A 41 -27.63 9.65 -0.10
C SER A 41 -27.52 8.29 -0.78
N VAL A 42 -28.60 7.87 -1.45
CA VAL A 42 -28.61 6.67 -2.32
C VAL A 42 -27.70 6.85 -3.54
N ASP A 43 -27.51 8.10 -4.01
CA ASP A 43 -26.54 8.40 -5.06
C ASP A 43 -25.12 8.36 -4.46
N LEU A 44 -24.39 7.29 -4.76
CA LEU A 44 -23.03 7.07 -4.24
C LEU A 44 -22.05 8.17 -4.65
N GLN A 45 -22.24 8.80 -5.82
CA GLN A 45 -21.38 9.90 -6.24
C GLN A 45 -21.66 11.15 -5.41
N GLN A 46 -22.93 11.44 -5.13
CA GLN A 46 -23.31 12.53 -4.24
C GLN A 46 -22.80 12.29 -2.82
N ALA A 47 -23.01 11.08 -2.29
CA ALA A 47 -22.55 10.66 -0.97
C ALA A 47 -21.02 10.80 -0.84
N ALA A 48 -20.27 10.33 -1.83
CA ALA A 48 -18.82 10.43 -1.84
C ALA A 48 -18.32 11.88 -1.84
N ILE A 49 -18.93 12.76 -2.63
CA ILE A 49 -18.56 14.17 -2.69
C ILE A 49 -18.85 14.85 -1.34
N ALA A 50 -20.02 14.57 -0.75
CA ALA A 50 -20.38 15.13 0.56
C ALA A 50 -19.43 14.64 1.67
N ALA A 51 -19.07 13.35 1.66
CA ALA A 51 -18.09 12.79 2.59
C ALA A 51 -16.68 13.39 2.40
N ASP A 52 -16.25 13.71 1.17
CA ASP A 52 -14.99 14.44 0.91
C ASP A 52 -15.00 15.85 1.53
N VAL A 53 -16.12 16.56 1.43
CA VAL A 53 -16.28 17.88 2.07
C VAL A 53 -16.18 17.77 3.59
N LEU A 54 -16.93 16.82 4.19
CA LEU A 54 -16.89 16.58 5.64
C LEU A 54 -15.49 16.16 6.11
N THR A 55 -14.81 15.30 5.34
CA THR A 55 -13.47 14.82 5.68
C THR A 55 -12.49 15.98 5.78
N ARG A 56 -12.53 16.93 4.84
CA ARG A 56 -11.65 18.11 4.92
C ARG A 56 -11.93 18.97 6.15
N ILE A 57 -13.21 19.16 6.51
CA ILE A 57 -13.59 19.89 7.73
C ILE A 57 -13.04 19.17 8.97
N VAL A 58 -13.28 17.87 9.07
CA VAL A 58 -12.89 17.05 10.23
C VAL A 58 -11.37 16.93 10.35
N VAL A 59 -10.67 16.65 9.25
CA VAL A 59 -9.20 16.56 9.22
C VAL A 59 -8.57 17.90 9.59
N HIS A 60 -9.04 19.01 9.03
CA HIS A 60 -8.56 20.35 9.40
C HIS A 60 -8.72 20.60 10.90
N CYS A 61 -9.88 20.24 11.47
CA CYS A 61 -10.10 20.39 12.90
C CYS A 61 -9.15 19.51 13.73
N TYR A 62 -8.86 18.27 13.31
CA TYR A 62 -7.88 17.44 14.00
C TYR A 62 -6.45 17.98 13.91
N GLU A 63 -6.04 18.48 12.75
CA GLU A 63 -4.71 19.06 12.53
C GLU A 63 -4.51 20.33 13.36
N GLU A 64 -5.55 21.15 13.52
CA GLU A 64 -5.54 22.39 14.31
C GLU A 64 -5.94 22.19 15.79
N CYS A 65 -6.07 20.94 16.25
CA CYS A 65 -6.49 20.60 17.62
C CYS A 65 -7.83 21.23 18.04
N LEU A 66 -8.74 21.42 17.09
CA LEU A 66 -10.09 21.95 17.32
C LEU A 66 -11.07 20.81 17.65
N PRO A 67 -12.06 21.06 18.53
CA PRO A 67 -13.04 20.06 18.88
C PRO A 67 -13.95 19.73 17.69
N VAL A 68 -13.95 18.45 17.29
CA VAL A 68 -14.81 17.95 16.21
C VAL A 68 -15.21 16.50 16.45
N GLU A 69 -16.43 16.15 16.06
CA GLU A 69 -16.88 14.76 16.02
C GLU A 69 -16.65 14.15 14.62
N GLY A 70 -15.95 13.01 14.56
CA GLY A 70 -15.67 12.31 13.28
C GLY A 70 -16.38 10.96 13.14
N ALA A 71 -17.11 10.50 14.16
CA ALA A 71 -17.68 9.15 14.22
C ALA A 71 -18.74 8.90 13.14
N ASP A 72 -19.67 9.84 12.95
CA ASP A 72 -20.73 9.73 11.94
C ASP A 72 -20.15 9.71 10.51
N LEU A 73 -19.14 10.54 10.27
CA LEU A 73 -18.42 10.55 8.99
C LEU A 73 -17.74 9.21 8.73
N MET A 74 -17.10 8.63 9.75
CA MET A 74 -16.50 7.30 9.65
C MET A 74 -17.56 6.26 9.25
N LEU A 75 -18.71 6.24 9.93
CA LEU A 75 -19.82 5.32 9.61
C LEU A 75 -20.36 5.53 8.18
N ALA A 76 -20.50 6.77 7.74
CA ALA A 76 -20.94 7.09 6.37
C ALA A 76 -19.93 6.59 5.33
N LEU A 77 -18.63 6.77 5.58
CA LEU A 77 -17.57 6.27 4.71
C LEU A 77 -17.52 4.74 4.65
N GLU A 78 -17.68 4.05 5.78
CA GLU A 78 -17.79 2.58 5.82
C GLU A 78 -18.97 2.08 5.01
N SER A 79 -20.13 2.70 5.18
CA SER A 79 -21.36 2.39 4.44
C SER A 79 -21.14 2.57 2.94
N LEU A 80 -20.42 3.62 2.52
CA LEU A 80 -20.10 3.88 1.13
C LEU A 80 -19.14 2.84 0.53
N VAL A 81 -18.13 2.38 1.28
CA VAL A 81 -17.22 1.29 0.84
C VAL A 81 -17.98 -0.03 0.64
N ILE A 82 -18.97 -0.32 1.50
CA ILE A 82 -19.83 -1.50 1.37
C ILE A 82 -20.76 -1.33 0.16
N ALA A 83 -21.47 -0.21 0.06
CA ALA A 83 -22.45 0.05 -1.00
C ALA A 83 -21.85 0.03 -2.41
N THR A 84 -20.61 0.52 -2.56
CA THR A 84 -19.88 0.46 -3.84
C THR A 84 -19.49 -0.96 -4.28
N GLY A 85 -19.62 -1.95 -3.39
CA GLY A 85 -19.45 -3.38 -3.71
C GLY A 85 -20.65 -4.00 -4.45
N ILE A 86 -21.83 -3.36 -4.43
CA ILE A 86 -23.02 -3.89 -5.09
C ILE A 86 -22.98 -3.52 -6.59
N PRO A 87 -23.08 -4.49 -7.51
CA PRO A 87 -23.13 -4.21 -8.94
C PRO A 87 -24.46 -3.52 -9.29
N ASN A 88 -24.42 -2.26 -9.73
CA ASN A 88 -25.62 -1.44 -9.99
C ASN A 88 -25.65 -0.79 -11.39
N GLY A 89 -24.80 -1.22 -12.32
CA GLY A 89 -24.70 -0.64 -13.67
C GLY A 89 -24.08 0.78 -13.72
N GLN A 90 -23.86 1.43 -12.58
CA GLN A 90 -23.12 2.68 -12.44
C GLN A 90 -21.66 2.39 -12.08
N ASN A 91 -20.73 3.22 -12.57
CA ASN A 91 -19.31 3.00 -12.31
C ASN A 91 -18.94 3.41 -10.87
N ASN A 92 -19.07 2.47 -9.94
CA ASN A 92 -18.84 2.67 -8.50
C ASN A 92 -17.37 2.91 -8.11
N ILE A 93 -16.41 2.79 -9.05
CA ILE A 93 -14.99 2.97 -8.74
C ILE A 93 -14.65 4.40 -8.31
N LYS A 94 -15.31 5.41 -8.90
CA LYS A 94 -15.05 6.82 -8.59
C LYS A 94 -15.50 7.16 -7.15
N PRO A 95 -16.75 6.87 -6.75
CA PRO A 95 -17.17 7.00 -5.35
C PRO A 95 -16.28 6.24 -4.38
N LEU A 96 -15.91 4.99 -4.71
CA LEU A 96 -15.04 4.17 -3.87
C LEU A 96 -13.67 4.82 -3.65
N ARG A 97 -13.01 5.30 -4.70
CA ARG A 97 -11.68 5.94 -4.58
C ARG A 97 -11.74 7.24 -3.76
N ILE A 98 -12.85 7.98 -3.81
CA ILE A 98 -13.06 9.14 -2.95
C ILE A 98 -13.20 8.68 -1.49
N ALA A 99 -14.07 7.69 -1.22
CA ALA A 99 -14.30 7.17 0.13
C ALA A 99 -13.01 6.64 0.77
N LEU A 100 -12.24 5.83 0.03
CA LEU A 100 -10.97 5.28 0.50
C LEU A 100 -9.94 6.37 0.79
N ARG A 101 -9.84 7.39 -0.05
CA ARG A 101 -8.96 8.54 0.21
C ARG A 101 -9.37 9.26 1.50
N CYS A 102 -10.67 9.49 1.68
CA CYS A 102 -11.19 10.14 2.88
C CYS A 102 -10.86 9.35 4.15
N LEU A 103 -11.07 8.03 4.11
CA LEU A 103 -10.72 7.12 5.20
C LEU A 103 -9.23 7.14 5.54
N VAL A 104 -8.36 7.16 4.52
CA VAL A 104 -6.90 7.27 4.70
C VAL A 104 -6.53 8.64 5.31
N GLN A 105 -7.16 9.73 4.88
CA GLN A 105 -6.92 11.07 5.43
C GLN A 105 -7.34 11.15 6.91
N LEU A 106 -8.53 10.65 7.26
CA LEU A 106 -8.97 10.56 8.67
C LEU A 106 -8.01 9.72 9.51
N SER A 107 -7.61 8.56 8.99
CA SER A 107 -6.64 7.68 9.65
C SER A 107 -5.27 8.33 9.80
N THR A 108 -4.85 9.18 8.88
CA THR A 108 -3.57 9.90 8.99
C THR A 108 -3.65 11.00 10.04
N ALA A 109 -4.77 11.72 10.11
CA ALA A 109 -4.99 12.80 11.07
C ALA A 109 -5.16 12.29 12.52
N GLN A 110 -5.81 11.14 12.70
CA GLN A 110 -6.00 10.49 14.01
C GLN A 110 -5.81 8.96 13.90
N PRO A 111 -4.55 8.47 13.85
CA PRO A 111 -4.24 7.05 13.66
C PRO A 111 -4.83 6.14 14.73
N ASP A 112 -4.75 6.54 15.99
CA ASP A 112 -5.20 5.74 17.13
C ASP A 112 -6.73 5.50 17.12
N LEU A 113 -7.49 6.42 16.51
CA LEU A 113 -8.95 6.32 16.44
C LEU A 113 -9.43 5.54 15.21
N TYR A 114 -8.82 5.78 14.05
CA TYR A 114 -9.40 5.34 12.78
C TYR A 114 -8.61 4.25 12.06
N ALA A 115 -7.28 4.20 12.18
CA ALA A 115 -6.46 3.38 11.29
C ALA A 115 -6.80 1.88 11.37
N GLN A 116 -6.90 1.32 12.57
CA GLN A 116 -7.27 -0.08 12.77
C GLN A 116 -8.68 -0.39 12.24
N ARG A 117 -9.63 0.49 12.52
CA ARG A 117 -11.03 0.32 12.11
C ARG A 117 -11.15 0.39 10.58
N THR A 118 -10.48 1.35 9.96
CA THR A 118 -10.43 1.47 8.50
C THR A 118 -9.83 0.22 7.86
N ALA A 119 -8.70 -0.28 8.37
CA ALA A 119 -8.07 -1.48 7.82
C ALA A 119 -8.99 -2.71 7.92
N ALA A 120 -9.72 -2.86 9.03
CA ALA A 120 -10.69 -3.93 9.21
C ALA A 120 -11.85 -3.86 8.19
N VAL A 121 -12.44 -2.68 7.97
CA VAL A 121 -13.55 -2.51 7.02
C VAL A 121 -13.09 -2.70 5.58
N VAL A 122 -11.98 -2.07 5.19
CA VAL A 122 -11.42 -2.21 3.83
C VAL A 122 -11.01 -3.65 3.57
N GLY A 123 -10.38 -4.30 4.56
CA GLY A 123 -9.98 -5.70 4.50
C GLY A 123 -11.16 -6.67 4.40
N ALA A 124 -12.24 -6.44 5.16
CA ALA A 124 -13.45 -7.26 5.09
C ALA A 124 -14.15 -7.20 3.72
N GLN A 125 -13.91 -6.11 2.97
CA GLN A 125 -14.46 -5.89 1.64
C GLN A 125 -13.59 -6.45 0.51
N MET A 126 -12.49 -7.13 0.84
CA MET A 126 -11.60 -7.78 -0.12
C MET A 126 -12.34 -8.89 -0.89
N GLY A 127 -12.72 -8.59 -2.13
CA GLY A 127 -13.27 -9.55 -3.09
C GLY A 127 -12.23 -10.07 -4.09
N ALA A 128 -12.67 -10.92 -5.02
CA ALA A 128 -11.83 -11.46 -6.07
C ALA A 128 -11.74 -10.52 -7.29
N GLY A 129 -10.53 -10.03 -7.57
CA GLY A 129 -10.15 -9.41 -8.84
C GLY A 129 -10.62 -7.98 -9.10
N GLY A 130 -10.02 -7.38 -10.12
CA GLY A 130 -10.52 -6.17 -10.78
C GLY A 130 -10.17 -4.83 -10.12
N PRO A 131 -10.64 -3.72 -10.72
CA PRO A 131 -10.29 -2.36 -10.29
C PRO A 131 -10.67 -2.02 -8.85
N ARG A 132 -11.77 -2.62 -8.34
CA ARG A 132 -12.20 -2.46 -6.94
C ARG A 132 -11.17 -3.05 -5.99
N GLN A 133 -10.72 -4.28 -6.22
CA GLN A 133 -9.73 -4.93 -5.38
C GLN A 133 -8.41 -4.15 -5.37
N ALA A 134 -7.97 -3.66 -6.53
CA ALA A 134 -6.78 -2.81 -6.62
C ALA A 134 -6.91 -1.53 -5.77
N ALA A 135 -8.06 -0.84 -5.85
CA ALA A 135 -8.31 0.35 -5.04
C ALA A 135 -8.31 0.06 -3.52
N LEU A 136 -8.91 -1.06 -3.09
CA LEU A 136 -8.88 -1.50 -1.69
C LEU A 136 -7.45 -1.78 -1.21
N LEU A 137 -6.65 -2.50 -2.02
CA LEU A 137 -5.26 -2.79 -1.70
C LEU A 137 -4.37 -1.54 -1.66
N GLU A 138 -4.58 -0.57 -2.56
CA GLU A 138 -3.92 0.72 -2.52
C GLU A 138 -4.22 1.48 -1.21
N ALA A 139 -5.48 1.42 -0.74
CA ALA A 139 -5.86 2.02 0.53
C ALA A 139 -5.22 1.30 1.73
N LEU A 140 -5.22 -0.04 1.74
CA LEU A 140 -4.52 -0.82 2.77
C LEU A 140 -3.01 -0.54 2.79
N ALA A 141 -2.39 -0.36 1.61
CA ALA A 141 -0.98 0.01 1.52
C ALA A 141 -0.73 1.41 2.12
N ALA A 142 -1.64 2.37 1.92
CA ALA A 142 -1.52 3.68 2.57
C ALA A 142 -1.64 3.57 4.10
N LEU A 143 -2.53 2.71 4.60
CA LEU A 143 -2.72 2.49 6.05
C LEU A 143 -1.59 1.68 6.70
N GLY A 144 -0.90 0.84 5.94
CA GLY A 144 0.22 0.04 6.45
C GLY A 144 1.35 0.88 7.05
N ALA A 145 1.52 2.13 6.59
CA ALA A 145 2.51 3.07 7.13
C ALA A 145 2.14 3.53 8.55
N LEU A 146 0.85 3.50 8.89
CA LEU A 146 0.30 3.83 10.19
C LEU A 146 0.26 2.61 11.14
N GLY A 147 0.78 1.46 10.71
CA GLY A 147 0.77 0.22 11.51
C GLY A 147 -0.60 -0.44 11.61
N ALA A 148 -1.56 -0.09 10.75
CA ALA A 148 -2.89 -0.66 10.78
C ALA A 148 -2.91 -2.14 10.33
N PRO A 149 -3.47 -3.07 11.12
CA PRO A 149 -3.45 -4.49 10.78
C PRO A 149 -4.53 -4.85 9.75
N ALA A 150 -4.12 -5.34 8.57
CA ALA A 150 -5.02 -5.92 7.55
C ALA A 150 -4.66 -7.39 7.20
N LEU A 151 -3.60 -7.93 7.83
CA LEU A 151 -3.12 -9.31 7.67
C LEU A 151 -4.19 -10.41 7.55
N PRO A 152 -5.26 -10.46 8.37
CA PRO A 152 -6.25 -11.53 8.31
C PRO A 152 -6.93 -11.63 6.93
N HIS A 153 -7.03 -10.51 6.23
CA HIS A 153 -7.68 -10.41 4.91
C HIS A 153 -6.71 -10.63 3.75
N LEU A 154 -5.41 -10.44 3.98
CA LEU A 154 -4.38 -10.56 2.95
C LEU A 154 -4.01 -12.00 2.63
N LEU A 155 -4.11 -12.92 3.60
CA LEU A 155 -3.74 -14.32 3.36
C LEU A 155 -4.69 -15.03 2.36
N PRO A 156 -6.02 -14.95 2.49
CA PRO A 156 -6.93 -15.49 1.49
C PRO A 156 -6.75 -14.80 0.13
N ALA A 157 -6.52 -13.48 0.12
CA ALA A 157 -6.27 -12.74 -1.12
C ALA A 157 -4.99 -13.21 -1.83
N LEU A 158 -3.93 -13.50 -1.08
CA LEU A 158 -2.67 -14.03 -1.63
C LEU A 158 -2.89 -15.40 -2.30
N GLN A 159 -3.68 -16.27 -1.67
CA GLN A 159 -4.02 -17.58 -2.24
C GLN A 159 -4.84 -17.44 -3.54
N HIS A 160 -5.83 -16.54 -3.57
CA HIS A 160 -6.58 -16.27 -4.80
C HIS A 160 -5.70 -15.67 -5.91
N ALA A 161 -4.79 -14.76 -5.57
CA ALA A 161 -3.87 -14.16 -6.54
C ALA A 161 -2.88 -15.19 -7.11
N ARG A 162 -2.42 -16.14 -6.29
CA ARG A 162 -1.61 -17.26 -6.74
C ARG A 162 -2.33 -18.11 -7.79
N GLU A 163 -3.61 -18.43 -7.55
CA GLU A 163 -4.40 -19.19 -8.51
C GLU A 163 -4.65 -18.39 -9.79
N ALA A 164 -4.87 -17.07 -9.67
CA ALA A 164 -5.01 -16.18 -10.82
C ALA A 164 -3.74 -16.09 -11.69
N CYS A 165 -2.55 -16.28 -11.14
CA CYS A 165 -1.30 -16.35 -11.94
C CYS A 165 -1.29 -17.48 -12.99
N LYS A 166 -2.18 -18.48 -12.88
CA LYS A 166 -2.32 -19.54 -13.89
C LYS A 166 -3.04 -19.05 -15.14
N ASP A 167 -3.75 -17.92 -15.06
CA ASP A 167 -4.42 -17.29 -16.18
C ASP A 167 -3.42 -16.41 -16.97
N PRO A 168 -3.21 -16.65 -18.28
CA PRO A 168 -2.32 -15.84 -19.12
C PRO A 168 -2.71 -14.36 -19.21
N SER A 169 -3.96 -14.01 -18.93
CA SER A 169 -4.45 -12.62 -18.94
C SER A 169 -4.11 -11.84 -17.66
N TYR A 170 -3.62 -12.54 -16.62
CA TYR A 170 -3.28 -11.94 -15.34
C TYR A 170 -1.95 -11.17 -15.40
N ASP A 171 -1.99 -9.88 -15.09
CA ASP A 171 -0.84 -8.97 -15.19
C ASP A 171 0.05 -8.91 -13.93
N GLY A 172 -0.27 -9.70 -12.91
CA GLY A 172 0.48 -9.75 -11.65
C GLY A 172 0.27 -8.56 -10.71
N THR A 173 -0.48 -7.52 -11.11
CA THR A 173 -0.54 -6.26 -10.34
C THR A 173 -1.19 -6.45 -8.97
N THR A 174 -2.27 -7.22 -8.88
CA THR A 174 -2.92 -7.54 -7.61
C THR A 174 -1.98 -8.31 -6.68
N LEU A 175 -1.24 -9.30 -7.19
CA LEU A 175 -0.28 -10.08 -6.39
C LEU A 175 0.82 -9.18 -5.83
N VAL A 176 1.37 -8.29 -6.66
CA VAL A 176 2.38 -7.31 -6.22
C VAL A 176 1.82 -6.42 -5.11
N LEU A 177 0.59 -5.92 -5.25
CA LEU A 177 -0.04 -5.08 -4.22
C LEU A 177 -0.27 -5.86 -2.91
N ILE A 178 -0.77 -7.09 -2.96
CA ILE A 178 -0.94 -7.93 -1.77
C ILE A 178 0.41 -8.15 -1.05
N CYS A 179 1.44 -8.53 -1.80
CA CYS A 179 2.79 -8.69 -1.25
C CYS A 179 3.30 -7.37 -0.66
N THR A 180 3.06 -6.23 -1.31
CA THR A 180 3.46 -4.91 -0.83
C THR A 180 2.83 -4.59 0.54
N VAL A 181 1.52 -4.79 0.70
CA VAL A 181 0.84 -4.56 1.98
C VAL A 181 1.35 -5.51 3.06
N LEU A 182 1.52 -6.80 2.72
CA LEU A 182 2.05 -7.80 3.65
C LEU A 182 3.46 -7.44 4.15
N LEU A 183 4.36 -7.04 3.23
CA LEU A 183 5.73 -6.65 3.53
C LEU A 183 5.76 -5.40 4.42
N GLN A 184 4.88 -4.43 4.13
CA GLN A 184 4.78 -3.18 4.86
C GLN A 184 4.27 -3.38 6.30
N GLU A 185 3.17 -4.11 6.49
CA GLU A 185 2.67 -4.42 7.83
C GLU A 185 3.70 -5.16 8.68
N ARG A 186 4.49 -6.02 8.04
CA ARG A 186 5.49 -6.82 8.73
C ARG A 186 6.76 -6.06 9.03
N ALA A 187 7.12 -5.05 8.24
CA ALA A 187 8.24 -4.18 8.55
C ALA A 187 7.93 -3.24 9.74
N GLY A 188 6.68 -2.77 9.84
CA GLY A 188 6.27 -1.77 10.82
C GLY A 188 6.86 -0.39 10.53
N ALA A 189 6.54 0.61 11.37
CA ALA A 189 6.92 2.01 11.14
C ALA A 189 8.44 2.27 11.10
N ALA A 190 9.25 1.39 11.69
CA ALA A 190 10.71 1.53 11.76
C ALA A 190 11.48 0.40 11.04
N LEU A 191 10.82 -0.38 10.18
CA LEU A 191 11.39 -1.58 9.54
C LEU A 191 11.99 -2.57 10.57
N SER A 192 11.52 -2.53 11.83
CA SER A 192 12.13 -3.23 12.95
C SER A 192 11.72 -4.70 13.05
N ARG A 193 10.72 -5.11 12.27
CA ARG A 193 10.13 -6.44 12.34
C ARG A 193 10.45 -7.21 11.07
N ARG A 194 11.03 -8.40 11.24
CA ARG A 194 11.29 -9.33 10.14
C ARG A 194 10.06 -10.19 9.86
N ILE A 195 9.86 -10.53 8.60
CA ILE A 195 8.92 -11.58 8.23
C ILE A 195 9.43 -12.92 8.78
N ASN A 196 8.54 -13.69 9.39
CA ASN A 196 8.91 -15.04 9.85
C ASN A 196 8.98 -16.02 8.68
N ARG A 197 9.67 -17.14 8.87
CA ARG A 197 9.90 -18.12 7.81
C ARG A 197 8.62 -18.66 7.16
N SER A 198 7.54 -18.82 7.93
CA SER A 198 6.24 -19.28 7.40
C SER A 198 5.67 -18.33 6.35
N TRP A 199 5.78 -17.02 6.58
CA TRP A 199 5.30 -16.00 5.64
C TRP A 199 6.20 -15.87 4.42
N GLU A 200 7.52 -15.96 4.57
CA GLU A 200 8.43 -16.01 3.42
C GLU A 200 8.09 -17.16 2.47
N LEU A 201 7.82 -18.34 3.03
CA LEU A 201 7.42 -19.51 2.26
C LEU A 201 6.10 -19.28 1.51
N LYS A 202 5.12 -18.65 2.15
CA LYS A 202 3.83 -18.31 1.51
C LYS A 202 3.99 -17.31 0.36
N ILE A 203 4.85 -16.30 0.53
CA ILE A 203 5.14 -15.34 -0.55
C ILE A 203 5.85 -16.04 -1.70
N LYS A 204 6.87 -16.85 -1.42
CA LYS A 204 7.61 -17.62 -2.43
C LYS A 204 6.72 -18.58 -3.22
N ASP A 205 5.82 -19.29 -2.52
CA ASP A 205 4.84 -20.19 -3.13
C ASP A 205 3.83 -19.42 -4.01
N ALA A 206 3.38 -18.23 -3.58
CA ALA A 206 2.45 -17.41 -4.35
C ALA A 206 3.06 -16.86 -5.65
N ILE A 207 4.34 -16.49 -5.64
CA ILE A 207 5.02 -15.92 -6.82
C ILE A 207 5.66 -16.98 -7.74
N GLN A 208 5.64 -18.26 -7.36
CA GLN A 208 6.32 -19.31 -8.11
C GLN A 208 5.80 -19.45 -9.55
N GLY A 209 4.48 -19.30 -9.74
CA GLY A 209 3.83 -19.34 -11.05
C GLY A 209 3.80 -17.99 -11.79
N ALA A 210 4.35 -16.93 -11.19
CA ALA A 210 4.30 -15.60 -11.77
C ALA A 210 5.47 -15.37 -12.76
N ASP A 211 5.23 -14.52 -13.74
CA ASP A 211 6.23 -14.13 -14.72
C ASP A 211 7.42 -13.36 -14.07
N GLY A 212 8.51 -13.24 -14.81
CA GLY A 212 9.74 -12.61 -14.31
C GLY A 212 9.55 -11.15 -13.90
N TRP A 213 8.67 -10.40 -14.57
CA TRP A 213 8.39 -9.00 -14.25
C TRP A 213 7.60 -8.86 -12.93
N THR A 214 6.60 -9.71 -12.72
CA THR A 214 5.86 -9.77 -11.45
C THR A 214 6.78 -10.14 -10.29
N ARG A 215 7.61 -11.19 -10.44
CA ARG A 215 8.61 -11.58 -9.44
C ARG A 215 9.59 -10.44 -9.13
N TYR A 216 10.05 -9.72 -10.15
CA TYR A 216 10.92 -8.56 -9.98
C TYR A 216 10.24 -7.42 -9.20
N ARG A 217 8.97 -7.11 -9.49
CA ARG A 217 8.19 -6.10 -8.75
C ARG A 217 8.03 -6.48 -7.28
N VAL A 218 7.80 -7.77 -6.97
CA VAL A 218 7.76 -8.27 -5.59
C VAL A 218 9.13 -8.15 -4.92
N ALA A 219 10.23 -8.50 -5.60
CA ALA A 219 11.58 -8.33 -5.06
C ALA A 219 11.89 -6.86 -4.71
N ARG A 220 11.49 -5.92 -5.58
CA ARG A 220 11.61 -4.48 -5.30
C ARG A 220 10.79 -4.04 -4.08
N ALA A 221 9.59 -4.57 -3.90
CA ALA A 221 8.80 -4.31 -2.70
C ALA A 221 9.49 -4.87 -1.44
N CYS A 222 10.13 -6.05 -1.54
CA CYS A 222 10.91 -6.62 -0.45
C CYS A 222 12.06 -5.70 -0.04
N LEU A 223 12.84 -5.20 -1.01
CA LEU A 223 13.92 -4.24 -0.77
C LEU A 223 13.40 -2.95 -0.12
N ARG A 224 12.29 -2.39 -0.62
CA ARG A 224 11.70 -1.15 -0.09
C ARG A 224 11.32 -1.27 1.39
N TYR A 225 10.89 -2.44 1.83
CA TYR A 225 10.45 -2.68 3.21
C TYR A 225 11.46 -3.47 4.04
N GLY A 226 12.73 -3.50 3.64
CA GLY A 226 13.82 -4.04 4.46
C GLY A 226 13.88 -5.58 4.52
N HIS A 227 13.15 -6.29 3.66
CA HIS A 227 13.16 -7.76 3.59
C HIS A 227 14.25 -8.26 2.64
N HIS A 228 15.50 -7.91 2.93
CA HIS A 228 16.65 -8.11 2.05
C HIS A 228 16.95 -9.59 1.75
N SER A 229 16.82 -10.49 2.74
CA SER A 229 16.99 -11.94 2.56
C SER A 229 16.03 -12.50 1.51
N LEU A 230 14.73 -12.20 1.65
CA LEU A 230 13.71 -12.61 0.70
C LEU A 230 13.93 -12.00 -0.68
N ALA A 231 14.33 -10.72 -0.75
CA ALA A 231 14.66 -10.06 -2.01
C ALA A 231 15.83 -10.74 -2.73
N ALA A 232 16.91 -11.05 -2.00
CA ALA A 232 18.10 -11.72 -2.53
C ALA A 232 17.75 -13.09 -3.13
N ASP A 233 16.92 -13.89 -2.44
CA ASP A 233 16.47 -15.18 -2.94
C ASP A 233 15.69 -15.08 -4.25
N ILE A 234 14.80 -14.08 -4.37
CA ILE A 234 14.01 -13.86 -5.60
C ILE A 234 14.91 -13.37 -6.73
N LEU A 235 15.78 -12.40 -6.46
CA LEU A 235 16.67 -11.78 -7.45
C LEU A 235 17.71 -12.78 -7.98
N LYS A 236 18.22 -13.68 -7.13
CA LYS A 236 19.15 -14.73 -7.56
C LYS A 236 18.52 -15.60 -8.66
N ARG A 237 17.32 -16.13 -8.42
CA ARG A 237 16.60 -16.94 -9.41
C ARG A 237 16.30 -16.15 -10.69
N LEU A 238 15.87 -14.90 -10.55
CA LEU A 238 15.62 -14.05 -11.71
C LEU A 238 16.88 -13.79 -12.55
N SER A 239 18.05 -13.68 -11.91
CA SER A 239 19.31 -13.49 -12.63
C SER A 239 19.70 -14.71 -13.46
N GLU A 240 19.36 -15.92 -13.01
CA GLU A 240 19.60 -17.18 -13.72
C GLU A 240 18.64 -17.35 -14.92
N GLU A 241 17.45 -16.74 -14.85
CA GLU A 241 16.40 -16.81 -15.87
C GLU A 241 16.36 -15.57 -16.79
N ALA A 242 17.35 -14.69 -16.70
CA ALA A 242 17.30 -13.38 -17.35
C ALA A 242 17.29 -13.49 -18.89
N PRO A 243 16.44 -12.70 -19.59
CA PRO A 243 16.28 -12.80 -21.05
C PRO A 243 17.43 -12.15 -21.84
N SER A 244 18.31 -11.40 -21.17
CA SER A 244 19.47 -10.76 -21.78
C SER A 244 20.62 -10.62 -20.79
N GLU A 245 21.84 -10.51 -21.31
CA GLU A 245 23.04 -10.33 -20.49
C GLU A 245 23.01 -9.03 -19.68
N SER A 246 22.47 -7.94 -20.24
CA SER A 246 22.27 -6.68 -19.51
C SER A 246 21.31 -6.85 -18.33
N ALA A 247 20.20 -7.56 -18.54
CA ALA A 247 19.25 -7.87 -17.47
C ALA A 247 19.89 -8.79 -16.41
N GLN A 248 20.67 -9.79 -16.84
CA GLN A 248 21.40 -10.69 -15.95
C GLN A 248 22.38 -9.92 -15.06
N ARG A 249 23.20 -9.03 -15.64
CA ARG A 249 24.16 -8.19 -14.89
C ARG A 249 23.44 -7.30 -13.87
N TRP A 250 22.36 -6.63 -14.28
CA TRP A 250 21.55 -5.79 -13.40
C TRP A 250 20.96 -6.57 -12.23
N LEU A 251 20.33 -7.72 -12.51
CA LEU A 251 19.72 -8.58 -11.48
C LEU A 251 20.78 -9.19 -10.56
N THR A 252 21.95 -9.56 -11.09
CA THR A 252 23.08 -10.05 -10.30
C THR A 252 23.61 -8.97 -9.35
N ALA A 253 23.74 -7.73 -9.83
CA ALA A 253 24.15 -6.61 -8.99
C ALA A 253 23.15 -6.34 -7.86
N LEU A 254 21.85 -6.32 -8.18
CA LEU A 254 20.78 -6.16 -7.17
C LEU A 254 20.77 -7.32 -6.16
N TYR A 255 20.92 -8.56 -6.63
CA TYR A 255 21.03 -9.74 -5.77
C TYR A 255 22.20 -9.60 -4.79
N ARG A 256 23.39 -9.25 -5.28
CA ARG A 256 24.59 -9.08 -4.46
C ARG A 256 24.41 -7.98 -3.41
N ALA A 257 23.84 -6.84 -3.80
CA ALA A 257 23.52 -5.76 -2.87
C ALA A 257 22.53 -6.23 -1.79
N ALA A 258 21.44 -6.89 -2.17
CA ALA A 258 20.44 -7.41 -1.23
C ALA A 258 21.02 -8.47 -0.28
N ALA A 259 21.90 -9.35 -0.78
CA ALA A 259 22.55 -10.36 0.04
C ALA A 259 23.53 -9.74 1.05
N ALA A 260 24.27 -8.71 0.64
CA ALA A 260 25.15 -7.95 1.51
C ALA A 260 24.36 -7.22 2.62
N ASP A 261 23.27 -6.53 2.27
CA ASP A 261 22.40 -5.87 3.24
C ASP A 261 21.80 -6.88 4.25
N SER A 262 21.39 -8.05 3.76
CA SER A 262 20.86 -9.11 4.63
C SER A 262 21.90 -9.59 5.64
N LYS A 263 23.14 -9.83 5.18
CA LYS A 263 24.26 -10.22 6.06
C LYS A 263 24.60 -9.12 7.05
N LEU A 264 24.66 -7.87 6.61
CA LEU A 264 24.91 -6.72 7.50
C LEU A 264 23.87 -6.64 8.63
N LEU A 265 22.60 -6.91 8.33
CA LEU A 265 21.53 -6.90 9.33
C LEU A 265 21.56 -8.12 10.27
N GLU A 266 22.19 -9.24 9.89
CA GLU A 266 22.24 -10.47 10.68
C GLU A 266 23.52 -10.57 11.52
N GLU A 267 24.65 -10.22 10.91
CA GLU A 267 26.00 -10.51 11.40
C GLU A 267 26.79 -9.21 11.69
N GLY A 268 26.22 -8.04 11.41
CA GLY A 268 26.91 -6.77 11.55
C GLY A 268 28.05 -6.58 10.54
N ILE A 269 29.02 -5.73 10.86
CA ILE A 269 30.11 -5.34 9.96
C ILE A 269 30.98 -6.56 9.56
N SER A 270 31.16 -7.52 10.47
CA SER A 270 31.92 -8.75 10.22
C SER A 270 31.36 -9.59 9.06
N GLY A 271 30.03 -9.69 8.94
CA GLY A 271 29.41 -10.44 7.83
C GLY A 271 29.54 -9.73 6.48
N LEU A 272 29.67 -8.41 6.49
CA LEU A 272 29.87 -7.60 5.29
C LEU A 272 31.29 -7.77 4.72
N GLU A 273 32.29 -7.83 5.60
CA GLU A 273 33.70 -8.06 5.22
C GLU A 273 33.86 -9.41 4.50
N GLU A 274 33.27 -10.49 5.03
CA GLU A 274 33.26 -11.81 4.36
C GLU A 274 32.54 -11.78 3.01
N ALA A 275 31.44 -11.05 2.89
CA ALA A 275 30.71 -10.92 1.63
C ALA A 275 31.52 -10.14 0.56
N SER A 276 32.25 -9.11 1.00
CA SER A 276 33.07 -8.25 0.13
C SER A 276 34.34 -8.94 -0.38
N ALA A 277 34.93 -9.84 0.40
CA ALA A 277 36.12 -10.61 0.00
C ALA A 277 35.88 -11.48 -1.25
N GLY A 278 34.63 -11.94 -1.46
CA GLY A 278 34.25 -12.67 -2.67
C GLY A 278 34.03 -11.79 -3.92
N TRP A 279 34.00 -10.47 -3.78
CA TRP A 279 33.77 -9.54 -4.90
C TRP A 279 35.08 -9.11 -5.57
N GLU A 280 36.18 -9.07 -4.81
CA GLU A 280 37.51 -8.72 -5.31
C GLU A 280 38.05 -9.75 -6.32
N SER A 281 37.56 -11.01 -6.29
CA SER A 281 38.03 -12.06 -7.20
C SER A 281 37.51 -11.95 -8.65
N PHE A 282 36.59 -11.02 -8.95
CA PHE A 282 36.01 -10.84 -10.29
C PHE A 282 36.43 -9.54 -10.99
N GLY A 283 37.27 -8.71 -10.34
CA GLY A 283 37.70 -7.41 -10.85
C GLY A 283 38.93 -7.44 -11.76
N ASP A 284 39.69 -8.53 -11.81
CA ASP A 284 41.04 -8.54 -12.40
C ASP A 284 41.14 -9.31 -13.73
N GLY A 285 40.10 -9.24 -14.56
CA GLY A 285 40.07 -9.79 -15.92
C GLY A 285 40.69 -8.87 -16.99
N GLY A 286 41.54 -7.93 -16.59
CA GLY A 286 42.24 -6.99 -17.47
C GLY A 286 43.61 -7.51 -17.89
N VAL A 287 43.65 -8.26 -18.99
CA VAL A 287 44.85 -8.77 -19.65
C VAL A 287 45.93 -7.68 -19.80
N SER A 288 47.05 -7.80 -19.07
CA SER A 288 48.30 -7.12 -19.42
C SER A 288 49.24 -8.12 -20.10
N SER A 289 49.12 -8.23 -21.43
CA SER A 289 50.18 -8.81 -22.26
C SER A 289 51.09 -7.67 -22.71
N GLY A 290 52.01 -7.24 -21.84
CA GLY A 290 53.13 -6.37 -22.19
C GLY A 290 54.35 -7.21 -22.50
N GLY A 291 54.55 -7.54 -23.78
CA GLY A 291 55.65 -8.37 -24.26
C GLY A 291 57.02 -7.72 -24.03
N SER A 292 57.96 -8.57 -23.62
CA SER A 292 59.40 -8.32 -23.73
C SER A 292 59.79 -8.25 -25.21
N CYS A 293 60.41 -7.14 -25.62
CA CYS A 293 61.31 -7.11 -26.75
C CYS A 293 62.56 -6.33 -26.35
N SER A 294 63.68 -7.05 -26.44
CA SER A 294 65.09 -6.67 -26.64
C SER A 294 65.55 -5.25 -26.34
#